data_AF-A0A651F807-F1
#
_entry.id   AF-A0A651F807-F1
#
_cell.length_a   1.000
_cell.length_b   1.000
_cell.length_c   1.000
_cell.angle_alpha   90.00
_cell.angle_beta   90.00
_cell.angle_gamma   90.00
#
_symmetry.space_group_name_H-M   'P 1'
#
loop_
_entity.id
_entity.type
_entity.pdbx_description
1 polymer ?
#
loop_
_entity_poly.entity_id
_entity_poly.type
_entity_poly.pdbx_seq_one_letter_code
_entity_poly.pdbx_strand_id
1 'polypeptide(L)'
;MVECARRRRGNTAGPAPDPSHRPDSEETRPMASRFAHELSRRVLTLDGAMGTSIYAHDLDLEKDYCGCENCTDILVKTRPDVIQEIHESFLRVGA
;
A
#
# COMPACT_ATOMS: atom_id res chain seq x y z
N MET A 1 -52.75 19.67 52.93
CA MET A 1 -53.37 19.22 51.68
C MET A 1 -52.39 18.23 51.05
N VAL A 2 -52.74 16.94 51.13
CA VAL A 2 -52.17 15.74 50.48
C VAL A 2 -50.73 15.31 50.83
N GLU A 3 -50.66 14.23 51.59
CA GLU A 3 -49.52 13.32 51.75
C GLU A 3 -49.84 12.01 51.03
N CYS A 4 -49.00 11.55 50.10
CA CYS A 4 -48.85 10.16 49.59
C CYS A 4 -47.84 10.20 48.41
N ALA A 5 -46.79 9.41 48.26
CA ALA A 5 -46.37 8.19 48.93
C ALA A 5 -44.83 8.05 48.80
N ARG A 6 -44.24 7.40 49.81
CA ARG A 6 -42.85 6.93 49.79
C ARG A 6 -42.67 5.86 48.71
N ARG A 7 -41.63 5.97 47.88
CA ARG A 7 -40.88 4.79 47.38
C ARG A 7 -39.39 5.01 47.62
N ARG A 8 -38.81 4.13 48.44
CA ARG A 8 -37.38 4.05 48.72
C ARG A 8 -36.65 3.78 47.41
N ARG A 9 -35.75 4.66 46.98
CA ARG A 9 -34.75 4.30 45.95
C ARG A 9 -33.68 3.48 46.64
N GLY A 10 -33.73 2.16 46.40
CA GLY A 10 -32.71 1.22 46.81
C GLY A 10 -31.39 1.55 46.10
N ASN A 11 -30.34 1.55 46.90
CA ASN A 11 -28.96 1.46 46.48
C ASN A 11 -28.75 0.19 45.65
N THR A 12 -28.40 0.31 44.37
CA THR A 12 -27.79 -0.79 43.61
C THR A 12 -26.57 -0.23 42.91
N ALA A 13 -25.43 -0.33 43.60
CA ALA A 13 -24.15 -0.38 42.92
C ALA A 13 -24.24 -1.56 41.94
N GLY A 14 -24.09 -1.30 40.64
CA GLY A 14 -23.90 -2.36 39.66
C GLY A 14 -22.66 -3.19 40.02
N PRO A 15 -22.59 -4.46 39.59
CA PRO A 15 -21.43 -5.29 39.87
C PRO A 15 -20.17 -4.62 39.31
N ALA A 16 -19.08 -4.67 40.07
CA ALA A 16 -17.78 -4.22 39.62
C ALA A 16 -17.40 -4.96 38.31
N PRO A 17 -16.76 -4.29 37.35
CA PRO A 17 -16.36 -4.92 36.10
C PRO A 17 -15.44 -6.11 36.38
N ASP A 18 -15.67 -7.20 35.65
CA ASP A 18 -14.90 -8.43 35.75
C ASP A 18 -13.41 -8.18 35.41
N PRO A 19 -12.46 -8.46 36.32
CA PRO A 19 -11.03 -8.29 36.06
C PRO A 19 -10.47 -9.24 34.98
N SER A 20 -11.27 -10.19 34.49
CA SER A 20 -10.90 -11.11 33.41
C SER A 20 -11.35 -10.64 32.02
N HIS A 21 -12.08 -9.52 31.90
CA HIS A 21 -12.33 -8.89 30.60
C HIS A 21 -11.07 -8.14 30.15
N ARG A 22 -10.12 -8.89 29.57
CA ARG A 22 -9.17 -8.28 28.65
C ARG A 22 -10.03 -7.78 27.48
N PRO A 23 -9.98 -6.49 27.09
CA PRO A 23 -10.39 -6.18 25.74
C PRO A 23 -9.52 -7.08 24.87
N ASP A 24 -10.14 -7.97 24.10
CA ASP A 24 -9.44 -8.62 23.02
C ASP A 24 -8.80 -7.47 22.26
N SER A 25 -7.48 -7.35 22.44
CA SER A 25 -6.67 -6.54 21.58
C SER A 25 -6.75 -7.34 20.30
N GLU A 26 -7.78 -7.06 19.51
CA GLU A 26 -7.76 -7.25 18.07
C GLU A 26 -6.57 -6.42 17.59
N GLU A 27 -5.40 -6.99 17.78
CA GLU A 27 -4.22 -6.70 17.01
C GLU A 27 -4.66 -6.95 15.58
N THR A 28 -5.13 -5.90 14.92
CA THR A 28 -5.32 -5.86 13.48
C THR A 28 -3.96 -6.12 12.86
N ARG A 29 -3.55 -7.39 12.80
CA ARG A 29 -2.41 -7.81 12.00
C ARG A 29 -2.77 -7.38 10.59
N PRO A 30 -2.00 -6.46 9.97
CA PRO A 30 -2.25 -6.12 8.59
C PRO A 30 -2.27 -7.44 7.81
N MET A 31 -3.32 -7.71 7.05
CA MET A 31 -3.31 -8.82 6.11
C MET A 31 -2.06 -8.65 5.26
N ALA A 32 -1.08 -9.54 5.43
CA ALA A 32 0.21 -9.38 4.79
C ALA A 32 -0.02 -9.30 3.27
N SER A 33 0.43 -8.20 2.65
CA SER A 33 0.31 -8.02 1.21
C SER A 33 1.03 -9.16 0.48
N ARG A 34 0.64 -9.45 -0.76
CA ARG A 34 1.35 -10.47 -1.57
C ARG A 34 2.85 -10.21 -1.60
N PHE A 35 3.26 -8.94 -1.67
CA PHE A 35 4.65 -8.52 -1.56
C PHE A 35 5.28 -8.95 -0.23
N ALA A 36 4.67 -8.60 0.92
CA ALA A 36 5.20 -8.96 2.24
C ALA A 36 5.24 -10.48 2.47
N HIS A 37 4.23 -11.20 1.99
CA HIS A 37 4.19 -12.66 2.04
C HIS A 37 5.34 -13.29 1.25
N GLU A 38 5.58 -12.84 0.02
CA GLU A 38 6.65 -13.39 -0.83
C GLU A 38 8.05 -13.00 -0.34
N LEU A 39 8.23 -11.77 0.15
CA LEU A 39 9.49 -11.30 0.74
C LEU A 39 9.89 -12.11 1.98
N SER A 40 8.93 -12.63 2.74
CA SER A 40 9.22 -13.50 3.90
C SER A 40 9.70 -14.91 3.51
N ARG A 41 9.47 -15.33 2.26
CA ARG A 41 9.71 -16.70 1.78
C ARG A 41 10.98 -16.83 0.94
N ARG A 42 11.39 -15.75 0.28
CA ARG A 42 12.51 -15.75 -0.67
C ARG A 42 13.04 -14.35 -0.90
N VAL A 43 14.25 -14.28 -1.47
CA VAL A 43 14.79 -13.05 -2.05
C VAL A 43 13.94 -12.66 -3.26
N LEU A 44 13.57 -11.39 -3.34
CA LEU A 44 12.94 -10.79 -4.51
C LEU A 44 13.97 -9.92 -5.22
N THR A 45 14.16 -10.18 -6.50
CA THR A 45 14.93 -9.31 -7.40
C THR A 45 13.95 -8.29 -7.97
N LEU A 46 14.39 -7.04 -8.11
CA LEU A 46 13.66 -5.99 -8.79
C LEU A 46 14.46 -5.54 -10.01
N ASP A 47 13.80 -4.81 -10.89
CA ASP A 47 14.44 -4.19 -12.04
C ASP A 47 15.47 -3.12 -11.62
N GLY A 48 16.27 -2.72 -12.61
CA GLY A 48 17.38 -1.80 -12.42
C GLY A 48 17.06 -0.38 -12.85
N ALA A 49 18.11 0.34 -13.28
CA ALA A 49 18.02 1.75 -13.64
C ALA A 49 17.23 1.96 -14.95
N MET A 50 15.92 2.25 -14.82
CA MET A 50 15.03 2.55 -15.95
C MET A 50 15.50 3.76 -16.76
N GLY A 51 15.84 4.88 -16.11
CA GLY A 51 16.30 6.09 -16.80
C GLY A 51 17.57 5.87 -17.62
N THR A 52 18.54 5.13 -17.08
CA THR A 52 19.76 4.75 -17.81
C THR A 52 19.42 3.90 -19.04
N SER A 53 18.47 2.98 -18.90
CA SER A 53 18.03 2.11 -20.01
C SER A 53 17.35 2.94 -21.09
N ILE A 54 16.45 3.86 -20.72
CA ILE A 54 15.77 4.78 -21.64
C ILE A 54 16.79 5.62 -22.43
N TYR A 55 17.76 6.24 -21.74
CA TYR A 55 18.76 7.09 -22.39
C TYR A 55 19.77 6.33 -23.27
N ALA A 56 19.74 5.00 -23.27
CA ALA A 56 20.49 4.18 -24.23
C ALA A 56 19.76 4.01 -25.57
N HIS A 57 18.46 4.33 -25.65
CA HIS A 57 17.70 4.33 -26.90
C HIS A 57 17.87 5.65 -27.64
N ASP A 58 17.86 5.58 -28.97
CA ASP A 58 17.85 6.75 -29.85
C ASP A 58 16.43 7.32 -29.93
N LEU A 59 16.12 8.26 -29.02
CA LEU A 59 14.83 8.92 -28.87
C LEU A 59 14.93 10.40 -29.25
N ASP A 60 13.94 10.89 -29.97
CA ASP A 60 13.86 12.26 -30.45
C ASP A 60 13.08 13.16 -29.48
N LEU A 61 13.64 14.33 -29.17
CA LEU A 61 13.05 15.26 -28.21
C LEU A 61 11.67 15.77 -28.65
N GLU A 62 11.47 16.02 -29.94
CA GLU A 62 10.22 16.59 -30.43
C GLU A 62 9.15 15.50 -30.64
N LYS A 63 9.53 14.36 -31.22
CA LYS A 63 8.60 13.28 -31.57
C LYS A 63 8.28 12.39 -30.38
N ASP A 64 9.29 11.94 -29.65
CA ASP A 64 9.11 10.95 -28.57
C ASP A 64 8.83 11.65 -27.24
N TYR A 65 9.50 12.77 -26.95
CA TYR A 65 9.29 13.53 -25.71
C TYR A 65 8.26 14.67 -25.82
N CYS A 66 7.72 14.95 -27.01
CA CYS A 66 6.78 16.07 -27.25
C CYS A 66 7.35 17.45 -26.85
N GLY A 67 8.66 17.65 -27.00
CA GLY A 67 9.37 18.87 -26.59
C GLY A 67 9.62 18.98 -25.08
N CYS A 68 9.18 17.99 -24.28
CA CYS A 68 9.36 17.95 -22.84
C CYS A 68 10.69 17.28 -22.48
N GLU A 69 11.79 18.04 -22.52
CA GLU A 69 13.13 17.54 -22.20
C GLU A 69 13.18 16.86 -20.82
N ASN A 70 13.80 15.67 -20.74
CA ASN A 70 13.94 14.84 -19.54
C ASN A 70 12.62 14.36 -18.89
N CYS A 71 11.45 14.55 -19.52
CA CYS A 71 10.18 14.03 -19.01
C CYS A 71 9.99 12.57 -19.44
N THR A 72 10.69 11.63 -18.82
CA THR A 72 10.63 10.20 -19.21
C THR A 72 9.26 9.57 -19.03
N ASP A 73 8.42 10.07 -18.12
CA ASP A 73 7.05 9.58 -17.91
C ASP A 73 6.18 9.70 -19.16
N ILE A 74 6.46 10.67 -20.04
CA ILE A 74 5.70 10.84 -21.30
C ILE A 74 5.85 9.63 -22.22
N LEU A 75 6.97 8.91 -22.13
CA LEU A 75 7.29 7.76 -22.97
C LEU A 75 6.35 6.58 -22.73
N VAL A 76 5.71 6.49 -21.56
CA VAL A 76 4.64 5.52 -21.31
C VAL A 76 3.47 5.71 -22.29
N LYS A 77 3.26 6.94 -22.77
CA LYS A 77 2.21 7.27 -23.73
C LYS A 77 2.73 7.31 -25.17
N THR A 78 3.89 7.90 -25.41
CA THR A 78 4.41 8.13 -26.77
C THR A 78 5.18 6.95 -27.33
N ARG A 79 5.90 6.20 -26.49
CA ARG A 79 6.74 5.05 -26.84
C ARG A 79 6.57 3.86 -25.88
N PRO A 80 5.34 3.33 -25.74
CA PRO A 80 5.07 2.18 -24.87
C PRO A 80 5.85 0.93 -25.31
N ASP A 81 6.21 0.83 -26.60
CA ASP A 81 7.05 -0.22 -27.16
C ASP A 81 8.44 -0.26 -26.49
N VAL A 82 9.08 0.89 -26.33
CA VAL A 82 10.40 1.00 -25.69
C VAL A 82 10.33 0.64 -24.22
N ILE A 83 9.31 1.14 -23.52
CA ILE A 83 9.12 0.84 -22.09
C ILE A 83 8.89 -0.66 -21.87
N GLN A 84 8.07 -1.29 -22.72
CA GLN A 84 7.86 -2.74 -22.67
C GLN A 84 9.16 -3.51 -22.94
N GLU A 85 9.92 -3.16 -23.97
CA GLU A 85 11.19 -3.82 -24.29
C GLU A 85 12.17 -3.78 -23.10
N ILE A 86 12.27 -2.63 -22.43
CA ILE A 86 13.15 -2.46 -21.27
C ILE A 86 12.69 -3.36 -20.12
N HIS A 87 11.40 -3.39 -19.78
CA HIS A 87 10.90 -4.29 -18.73
C HIS A 87 11.13 -5.77 -19.09
N GLU A 88 10.88 -6.15 -20.34
CA GLU A 88 11.14 -7.51 -20.83
C GLU A 88 12.63 -7.89 -20.73
N SER A 89 13.54 -6.93 -20.95
CA SER A 89 14.97 -7.15 -20.80
C SER A 89 15.35 -7.51 -19.36
N PHE A 90 14.76 -6.83 -18.36
CA PHE A 90 14.98 -7.12 -16.95
C PHE A 90 14.36 -8.46 -16.53
N LEU A 91 13.12 -8.74 -16.96
CA LEU A 91 12.45 -10.01 -16.68
C LEU A 91 13.23 -11.20 -17.26
N ARG A 92 13.81 -11.04 -18.45
CA ARG A 92 14.61 -12.09 -19.10
C ARG A 92 15.86 -12.49 -18.31
N VAL A 93 16.42 -11.57 -17.53
CA VAL A 93 17.59 -11.82 -16.67
C VAL A 93 17.22 -12.16 -15.23
N GLY A 94 15.93 -12.25 -14.91
CA GLY A 94 15.43 -12.77 -13.62
C GLY A 94 14.95 -11.72 -12.62
N ALA A 95 14.60 -10.51 -13.08
CA ALA A 95 13.72 -9.63 -12.31
C ALA A 95 12.32 -10.23 -12.16
#